data_AF-A0AAV2GI40-F1
#
_entry.id   AF-A0AAV2GI40-F1
#
_cell.length_a   1.000
_cell.length_b   1.000
_cell.length_c   1.000
_cell.angle_alpha   90.00
_cell.angle_beta   90.00
_cell.angle_gamma   90.00
#
_symmetry.space_group_name_H-M   'P 1'
#
loop_
_entity.id
_entity.type
_entity.pdbx_description
1 polymer ?
#
loop_
_entity_poly.entity_id
_entity_poly.type
_entity_poly.pdbx_seq_one_letter_code
_entity_poly.pdbx_strand_id
1 'polypeptide(L)'
;MADEPPPSAAPPPPPPQSAAEELPVAPPPPPAAEVSAEDSSAAAEASPPASGKEKSLASMMEKDEAAGEKKAEEAAPVKAQVVAKSVVIKEEFTGEAGAEKKEKLKVPESLVSFKEESNRVSDLSDSERKALDEFKLLVQEALDSRSFTSPPPPPPPKEEIQTSSSAATTAAAAAATEAQKTEDQSSDVSTEITPPVAEKLEEESTEPAAEPAAPVEAAAAASSSSSSEVSIWGIPLLEDDRSDVVLLKFLRARDFKVKEAYAMLKNTIQWRKEFKIDELVEEDLGDDLEKVVFMHGHDRDCHPVCYNVFGEFQNKELYQKTFSDEEKRTKFLRWRIQFLERSIRNLDFRPGGVATIFQVNDLKNSPGPAKRELRLATRQAVQLLQDNYPEFVAKQVFINVPWWYLAFYTMMSPFMTQRTKSKFVFASTAKSPETLFKYISPEQVPIQYGGLSVDDCDCDPEFTFADPVTDMIVKPGTKQTVEILIYEKCMFIWEIRVVGWEVSYSAEFVPDMKDAYTIIIQKPTKMTPTSEPVLSNQFKVSELGKILLTIDNPTAKKKRLLYRFKIIPLSD
;
A
#
# COMPACT_ATOMS: atom_id res chain seq x y z
N MET A 1 -15.25 74.80 24.39
CA MET A 1 -14.88 73.81 25.42
C MET A 1 -15.03 72.44 24.79
N ALA A 2 -14.12 71.51 25.06
CA ALA A 2 -14.22 70.14 24.57
C ALA A 2 -14.74 69.26 25.71
N ASP A 3 -15.62 68.31 25.40
CA ASP A 3 -16.01 67.26 26.34
C ASP A 3 -14.90 66.20 26.45
N GLU A 4 -14.59 65.79 27.67
CA GLU A 4 -13.61 64.73 27.93
C GLU A 4 -14.24 63.34 27.76
N PRO A 5 -13.53 62.38 27.14
CA PRO A 5 -13.97 60.98 27.13
C PRO A 5 -13.82 60.36 28.54
N PRO A 6 -14.66 59.35 28.90
CA PRO A 6 -14.64 58.73 30.22
C PRO A 6 -13.33 57.96 30.51
N PRO A 7 -12.97 57.77 31.79
CA PRO A 7 -11.67 57.23 32.19
C PRO A 7 -11.47 55.76 31.82
N SER A 8 -10.24 55.42 31.44
CA SER A 8 -9.81 54.06 31.11
C SER A 8 -9.86 53.13 32.33
N ALA A 9 -10.41 51.92 32.15
CA ALA A 9 -10.41 50.89 33.18
C ALA A 9 -9.01 50.27 33.36
N ALA A 10 -8.61 50.05 34.61
CA ALA A 10 -7.33 49.42 34.92
C ALA A 10 -7.32 47.93 34.52
N PRO A 11 -6.17 47.38 34.07
CA PRO A 11 -6.07 45.96 33.73
C PRO A 11 -6.21 45.06 34.97
N PRO A 12 -6.71 43.82 34.82
CA PRO A 12 -6.86 42.88 35.94
C PRO A 12 -5.50 42.43 36.50
N PRO A 13 -5.45 42.02 37.79
CA PRO A 13 -4.23 41.49 38.38
C PRO A 13 -3.83 40.14 37.76
N PRO A 14 -2.53 39.79 37.76
CA PRO A 14 -2.06 38.50 37.25
C PRO A 14 -2.59 37.33 38.10
N PRO A 15 -2.74 36.13 37.51
CA PRO A 15 -3.19 34.95 38.23
C PRO A 15 -2.20 34.53 39.34
N PRO A 16 -2.68 33.87 40.41
CA PRO A 16 -1.81 33.41 41.49
C PRO A 16 -0.80 32.37 40.97
N GLN A 17 0.45 32.50 41.41
CA GLN A 17 1.48 31.50 41.17
C GLN A 17 1.09 30.20 41.91
N SER A 18 0.83 29.12 41.18
CA SER A 18 0.66 27.80 41.77
C SER A 18 1.94 27.37 42.47
N ALA A 19 1.83 26.84 43.69
CA ALA A 19 2.96 26.24 44.38
C ALA A 19 3.56 25.11 43.53
N ALA A 20 4.88 24.93 43.61
CA ALA A 20 5.54 23.80 42.98
C ALA A 20 5.19 22.51 43.74
N GLU A 21 4.28 21.71 43.17
CA GLU A 21 3.93 20.39 43.68
C GLU A 21 5.02 19.40 43.24
N GLU A 22 5.65 18.72 44.21
CA GLU A 22 6.74 17.78 43.94
C GLU A 22 6.22 16.54 43.21
N LEU A 23 6.79 16.24 42.05
CA LEU A 23 6.44 15.05 41.27
C LEU A 23 6.73 13.77 42.08
N PRO A 24 5.78 12.83 42.20
CA PRO A 24 6.00 11.60 42.96
C PRO A 24 7.11 10.75 42.31
N VAL A 25 8.17 10.50 43.06
CA VAL A 25 9.30 9.66 42.64
C VAL A 25 8.83 8.24 42.39
N ALA A 26 9.16 7.68 41.23
CA ALA A 26 8.78 6.31 40.87
C ALA A 26 9.38 5.28 41.87
N PRO A 27 8.60 4.27 42.30
CA PRO A 27 9.10 3.26 43.22
C PRO A 27 10.20 2.40 42.56
N PRO A 28 11.22 1.95 43.33
CA PRO A 28 12.27 1.10 42.80
C PRO A 28 11.72 -0.28 42.39
N PRO A 29 12.36 -0.95 41.41
CA PRO A 29 11.93 -2.28 40.97
C PRO A 29 12.06 -3.32 42.10
N PRO A 30 11.19 -4.34 42.15
CA PRO A 30 11.28 -5.40 43.15
C PRO A 30 12.57 -6.21 42.97
N PRO A 31 13.14 -6.76 44.06
CA PRO A 31 14.34 -7.59 43.99
C PRO A 31 14.08 -8.86 43.18
N ALA A 32 15.13 -9.37 42.52
CA ALA A 32 15.04 -10.59 41.73
C ALA A 32 14.65 -11.79 42.62
N ALA A 33 13.66 -12.56 42.19
CA ALA A 33 13.26 -13.78 42.89
C ALA A 33 14.39 -14.82 42.81
N GLU A 34 14.84 -15.29 43.97
CA GLU A 34 15.83 -16.36 44.06
C GLU A 34 15.25 -17.67 43.49
N VAL A 35 15.94 -18.25 42.51
CA VAL A 35 15.59 -19.59 42.01
C VAL A 35 16.35 -20.61 42.85
N SER A 36 15.67 -21.16 43.85
CA SER A 36 16.19 -22.25 44.68
C SER A 36 16.46 -23.49 43.82
N ALA A 37 17.74 -23.79 43.57
CA ALA A 37 18.17 -25.03 42.95
C ALA A 37 18.29 -26.13 44.02
N GLU A 38 17.43 -27.14 43.97
CA GLU A 38 17.68 -28.41 44.67
C GLU A 38 18.37 -29.41 43.74
N ASP A 39 19.22 -30.25 44.34
CA ASP A 39 20.18 -31.12 43.66
C ASP A 39 19.65 -32.56 43.51
N SER A 40 20.04 -33.25 42.45
CA SER A 40 19.80 -34.69 42.26
C SER A 40 20.87 -35.35 41.39
N SER A 41 22.11 -35.35 41.87
CA SER A 41 23.21 -36.10 41.27
C SER A 41 22.96 -37.62 41.19
N ALA A 42 23.24 -38.26 40.05
CA ALA A 42 23.47 -39.70 39.96
C ALA A 42 24.38 -40.06 38.76
N ALA A 43 25.19 -41.12 38.92
CA ALA A 43 26.13 -41.67 37.93
C ALA A 43 25.42 -42.14 36.63
N ALA A 44 25.97 -42.11 35.42
CA ALA A 44 27.33 -42.39 34.91
C ALA A 44 27.74 -43.88 34.93
N GLU A 45 27.66 -44.57 33.79
CA GLU A 45 28.70 -45.53 33.34
C GLU A 45 28.52 -46.07 31.89
N ALA A 46 29.64 -46.59 31.36
CA ALA A 46 29.81 -47.67 30.36
C ALA A 46 29.29 -47.60 28.90
N SER A 47 30.19 -48.01 28.00
CA SER A 47 30.02 -48.45 26.59
C SER A 47 31.25 -49.30 26.21
N PRO A 48 31.36 -49.95 25.02
CA PRO A 48 30.35 -50.30 24.02
C PRO A 48 29.84 -51.74 24.30
N PRO A 49 30.10 -52.89 23.58
CA PRO A 49 30.67 -53.21 22.24
C PRO A 49 29.59 -53.75 21.25
N ALA A 50 29.85 -54.29 20.04
CA ALA A 50 30.77 -53.98 18.92
C ALA A 50 30.47 -54.97 17.75
N SER A 51 31.14 -54.82 16.60
CA SER A 51 31.14 -55.67 15.38
C SER A 51 29.93 -55.56 14.42
N GLY A 52 30.10 -55.60 13.08
CA GLY A 52 31.34 -55.37 12.31
C GLY A 52 31.36 -55.94 10.88
N LYS A 53 32.24 -55.36 10.02
CA LYS A 53 32.74 -55.87 8.71
C LYS A 53 31.70 -55.97 7.57
N GLU A 54 32.01 -55.86 6.27
CA GLU A 54 33.20 -55.48 5.46
C GLU A 54 32.69 -55.06 4.03
N LYS A 55 33.44 -54.70 2.97
CA LYS A 55 34.87 -54.92 2.64
C LYS A 55 35.58 -53.81 1.82
N SER A 56 35.58 -53.92 0.49
CA SER A 56 36.48 -53.33 -0.53
C SER A 56 35.72 -53.27 -1.89
N LEU A 57 36.21 -52.79 -3.04
CA LEU A 57 37.58 -52.61 -3.56
C LEU A 57 37.61 -51.51 -4.66
N ALA A 58 38.80 -51.12 -5.17
CA ALA A 58 38.98 -49.97 -6.07
C ALA A 58 39.81 -50.27 -7.35
N SER A 59 39.60 -49.46 -8.39
CA SER A 59 40.46 -49.28 -9.58
C SER A 59 40.17 -47.88 -10.17
N MET A 60 41.11 -46.93 -10.25
CA MET A 60 42.26 -46.84 -11.18
C MET A 60 41.88 -46.75 -12.67
N MET A 61 42.12 -45.58 -13.27
CA MET A 61 42.74 -45.37 -14.60
C MET A 61 43.24 -43.90 -14.68
N GLU A 62 44.19 -43.63 -15.58
CA GLU A 62 44.93 -42.34 -15.69
C GLU A 62 44.64 -41.58 -16.99
N LYS A 63 45.36 -40.45 -17.19
CA LYS A 63 45.67 -39.75 -18.46
C LYS A 63 44.57 -38.86 -19.09
N ASP A 64 44.88 -37.80 -19.83
CA ASP A 64 46.18 -37.19 -20.24
C ASP A 64 46.08 -35.64 -20.36
N GLU A 65 47.19 -34.95 -20.67
CA GLU A 65 47.32 -33.48 -20.82
C GLU A 65 46.65 -32.87 -22.08
N ALA A 66 46.39 -31.53 -22.08
CA ALA A 66 47.03 -30.61 -23.05
C ALA A 66 46.63 -29.09 -22.93
N ALA A 67 47.66 -28.25 -22.72
CA ALA A 67 47.94 -26.85 -23.15
C ALA A 67 46.86 -25.88 -23.70
N GLY A 68 47.05 -24.56 -23.45
CA GLY A 68 46.31 -23.50 -24.16
C GLY A 68 46.47 -22.01 -23.73
N GLU A 69 47.67 -21.48 -23.46
CA GLU A 69 47.85 -20.04 -23.16
C GLU A 69 47.73 -19.12 -24.40
N LYS A 70 47.11 -17.92 -24.24
CA LYS A 70 47.52 -16.67 -24.93
C LYS A 70 47.23 -15.39 -24.13
N LYS A 71 48.29 -14.61 -23.87
CA LYS A 71 48.31 -13.14 -23.72
C LYS A 71 48.14 -12.46 -25.11
N ALA A 72 47.93 -11.15 -25.26
CA ALA A 72 47.35 -10.05 -24.46
C ALA A 72 47.42 -8.77 -25.33
N GLU A 73 46.64 -7.72 -25.05
CA GLU A 73 47.07 -6.33 -25.34
C GLU A 73 46.28 -5.28 -24.53
N GLU A 74 46.73 -4.03 -24.56
CA GLU A 74 46.38 -2.95 -23.63
C GLU A 74 46.08 -1.65 -24.39
N ALA A 75 44.93 -1.00 -24.11
CA ALA A 75 44.64 0.36 -24.60
C ALA A 75 43.57 1.08 -23.76
N ALA A 76 43.82 2.35 -23.44
CA ALA A 76 42.91 3.29 -22.77
C ALA A 76 43.41 4.74 -23.00
N PRO A 77 42.67 5.81 -22.63
CA PRO A 77 41.26 5.94 -22.26
C PRO A 77 40.50 6.98 -23.13
N VAL A 78 39.26 7.35 -22.76
CA VAL A 78 38.78 8.76 -22.53
C VAL A 78 37.24 8.88 -22.56
N LYS A 79 36.69 9.49 -21.49
CA LYS A 79 35.38 10.19 -21.29
C LYS A 79 34.13 9.63 -22.03
N ALA A 80 33.15 9.00 -21.38
CA ALA A 80 32.30 9.41 -20.23
C ALA A 80 31.01 10.16 -20.62
N GLN A 81 29.89 9.44 -20.60
CA GLN A 81 28.52 9.95 -20.59
C GLN A 81 27.70 9.04 -19.66
N VAL A 82 27.16 9.59 -18.56
CA VAL A 82 26.47 8.79 -17.54
C VAL A 82 24.99 8.65 -17.91
N VAL A 83 24.69 7.62 -18.71
CA VAL A 83 23.31 7.16 -18.94
C VAL A 83 23.00 6.04 -17.95
N ALA A 84 21.87 6.12 -17.26
CA ALA A 84 21.39 5.05 -16.38
C ALA A 84 21.12 3.79 -17.22
N LYS A 85 21.99 2.78 -17.10
CA LYS A 85 21.85 1.53 -17.86
C LYS A 85 20.72 0.67 -17.29
N SER A 86 19.57 0.70 -17.97
CA SER A 86 18.58 -0.38 -17.92
C SER A 86 19.22 -1.69 -18.35
N VAL A 87 19.63 -2.52 -17.39
CA VAL A 87 20.31 -3.79 -17.68
C VAL A 87 19.33 -4.78 -18.31
N VAL A 88 19.64 -5.23 -19.53
CA VAL A 88 18.96 -6.34 -20.18
C VAL A 88 19.68 -7.63 -19.78
N ILE A 89 19.20 -8.28 -18.72
CA ILE A 89 19.66 -9.62 -18.36
C ILE A 89 18.97 -10.63 -19.30
N LYS A 90 19.76 -11.38 -20.08
CA LYS A 90 19.33 -12.66 -20.64
C LYS A 90 19.53 -13.72 -19.56
N GLU A 91 18.44 -14.34 -19.10
CA GLU A 91 18.50 -15.53 -18.25
C GLU A 91 18.23 -16.77 -19.10
N GLU A 92 19.28 -17.55 -19.39
CA GLU A 92 19.11 -18.94 -19.81
C GLU A 92 19.03 -19.80 -18.55
N PHE A 93 17.93 -20.55 -18.40
CA PHE A 93 17.65 -21.32 -17.19
C PHE A 93 17.80 -22.82 -17.46
N THR A 94 19.06 -23.28 -17.58
CA THR A 94 19.40 -24.70 -17.68
C THR A 94 19.26 -25.36 -16.32
N GLY A 95 18.20 -26.16 -16.14
CA GLY A 95 17.92 -26.86 -14.89
C GLY A 95 18.52 -28.26 -14.84
N GLU A 96 19.55 -28.46 -14.02
CA GLU A 96 19.95 -29.78 -13.52
C GLU A 96 19.94 -29.80 -11.98
N ALA A 97 19.44 -30.90 -11.40
CA ALA A 97 19.16 -31.01 -9.98
C ALA A 97 20.35 -31.56 -9.17
N GLY A 98 21.39 -30.75 -8.98
CA GLY A 98 22.49 -31.06 -8.05
C GLY A 98 22.06 -30.91 -6.59
N ALA A 99 22.10 -31.99 -5.80
CA ALA A 99 21.66 -31.98 -4.41
C ALA A 99 22.82 -31.78 -3.42
N GLU A 100 22.99 -30.57 -2.88
CA GLU A 100 23.78 -30.37 -1.66
C GLU A 100 23.25 -29.27 -0.71
N LYS A 101 23.59 -29.45 0.58
CA LYS A 101 23.56 -28.51 1.72
C LYS A 101 22.55 -27.34 1.68
N LYS A 102 21.42 -27.51 2.39
CA LYS A 102 20.51 -26.42 2.78
C LYS A 102 21.17 -25.47 3.80
N GLU A 103 21.93 -24.49 3.34
CA GLU A 103 22.08 -23.26 4.13
C GLU A 103 20.72 -22.56 4.27
N LYS A 104 20.38 -22.17 5.51
CA LYS A 104 19.16 -21.40 5.77
C LYS A 104 19.42 -19.94 5.41
N LEU A 105 19.14 -19.57 4.16
CA LEU A 105 19.05 -18.16 3.72
C LEU A 105 18.23 -17.37 4.74
N LYS A 106 18.92 -16.55 5.55
CA LYS A 106 18.27 -15.68 6.54
C LYS A 106 17.63 -14.52 5.80
N VAL A 107 16.40 -14.18 6.19
CA VAL A 107 15.75 -12.94 5.73
C VAL A 107 16.64 -11.76 6.14
N PRO A 108 17.00 -10.85 5.22
CA PRO A 108 17.75 -9.65 5.59
C PRO A 108 16.97 -8.80 6.59
N GLU A 109 17.50 -8.65 7.81
CA GLU A 109 16.95 -7.72 8.78
C GLU A 109 17.51 -6.32 8.48
N SER A 110 16.64 -5.32 8.37
CA SER A 110 16.99 -3.96 7.94
C SER A 110 17.75 -3.22 9.04
N LEU A 111 19.09 -3.32 9.05
CA LEU A 111 19.99 -2.73 10.05
C LEU A 111 20.10 -1.18 9.98
N VAL A 112 19.25 -0.51 9.20
CA VAL A 112 19.20 0.95 9.06
C VAL A 112 17.77 1.41 9.31
N SER A 113 17.56 2.24 10.33
CA SER A 113 16.29 2.89 10.57
C SER A 113 16.09 4.03 9.56
N PHE A 114 15.38 3.76 8.46
CA PHE A 114 14.89 4.83 7.59
C PHE A 114 13.86 5.67 8.34
N LYS A 115 14.17 6.95 8.54
CA LYS A 115 13.24 8.00 8.95
C LYS A 115 12.91 8.84 7.72
N GLU A 116 11.64 9.16 7.51
CA GLU A 116 11.25 10.05 6.41
C GLU A 116 11.76 11.48 6.63
N GLU A 117 12.07 12.17 5.53
CA GLU A 117 12.57 13.55 5.53
C GLU A 117 11.39 14.53 5.69
N SER A 118 11.50 15.49 6.62
CA SER A 118 10.40 16.41 6.94
C SER A 118 9.91 17.18 5.72
N ASN A 119 8.59 17.23 5.53
CA ASN A 119 7.95 18.00 4.45
C ASN A 119 7.79 19.50 4.80
N ARG A 120 8.45 19.98 5.85
CA ARG A 120 8.44 21.40 6.24
C ARG A 120 9.66 22.14 5.72
N VAL A 121 9.41 23.28 5.08
CA VAL A 121 10.46 24.19 4.58
C VAL A 121 11.34 24.72 5.72
N SER A 122 10.84 24.81 6.95
CA SER A 122 11.62 25.16 8.14
C SER A 122 12.79 24.20 8.42
N ASP A 123 12.62 22.93 8.07
CA ASP A 123 13.49 21.84 8.52
C ASP A 123 14.60 21.51 7.50
N LEU A 124 14.59 22.19 6.34
CA LEU A 124 15.59 22.07 5.27
C LEU A 124 16.90 22.79 5.63
N SER A 125 18.03 22.20 5.25
CA SER A 125 19.33 22.90 5.25
C SER A 125 19.34 24.08 4.25
N ASP A 126 20.25 25.03 4.45
CA ASP A 126 20.40 26.19 3.55
C ASP A 126 20.63 25.79 2.09
N SER A 127 21.33 24.68 1.85
CA SER A 127 21.53 24.09 0.53
C SER A 127 20.25 23.55 -0.10
N GLU A 128 19.40 22.87 0.67
CA GLU A 128 18.14 22.30 0.19
C GLU A 128 17.08 23.40 -0.01
N ARG A 129 17.03 24.39 0.89
CA ARG A 129 16.20 25.59 0.78
C ARG A 129 16.54 26.35 -0.50
N LYS A 130 17.83 26.66 -0.72
CA LYS A 130 18.28 27.33 -1.95
C LYS A 130 17.97 26.51 -3.22
N ALA A 131 18.06 25.18 -3.16
CA ALA A 131 17.68 24.32 -4.29
C ALA A 131 16.16 24.35 -4.55
N LEU A 132 15.34 24.44 -3.51
CA LEU A 132 13.90 24.66 -3.65
C LEU A 132 13.60 26.05 -4.24
N ASP A 133 14.27 27.10 -3.80
CA ASP A 133 14.10 28.46 -4.34
C ASP A 133 14.51 28.56 -5.82
N GLU A 134 15.65 27.97 -6.21
CA GLU A 134 16.08 27.87 -7.62
C GLU A 134 15.08 27.05 -8.46
N PHE A 135 14.51 25.98 -7.89
CA PHE A 135 13.51 25.16 -8.57
C PHE A 135 12.19 25.90 -8.76
N LYS A 136 11.70 26.64 -7.75
CA LYS A 136 10.50 27.49 -7.87
C LYS A 136 10.65 28.50 -9.01
N LEU A 137 11.80 29.15 -9.13
CA LEU A 137 12.06 30.11 -10.22
C LEU A 137 11.98 29.45 -11.61
N LEU A 138 12.53 28.24 -11.80
CA LEU A 138 12.39 27.50 -13.06
C LEU A 138 10.95 27.06 -13.35
N VAL A 139 10.17 26.73 -12.31
CA VAL A 139 8.74 26.40 -12.47
C VAL A 139 7.93 27.65 -12.84
N GLN A 140 8.21 28.80 -12.23
CA GLN A 140 7.56 30.08 -12.57
C GLN A 140 7.86 30.47 -14.02
N GLU A 141 9.14 30.48 -14.44
CA GLU A 141 9.54 30.75 -15.83
C GLU A 141 8.82 29.80 -16.81
N ALA A 142 8.62 28.54 -16.43
CA ALA A 142 7.95 27.53 -17.23
C ALA A 142 6.41 27.67 -17.28
N LEU A 143 5.79 28.26 -16.26
CA LEU A 143 4.37 28.65 -16.24
C LEU A 143 4.16 29.91 -17.09
N ASP A 144 4.96 30.95 -16.87
CA ASP A 144 4.88 32.24 -17.57
C ASP A 144 5.06 32.08 -19.09
N SER A 145 6.07 31.28 -19.49
CA SER A 145 6.33 30.91 -20.89
C SER A 145 5.33 29.88 -21.45
N ARG A 146 4.38 29.41 -20.65
CA ARG A 146 3.43 28.32 -20.95
C ARG A 146 4.10 27.02 -21.42
N SER A 147 5.38 26.80 -21.09
CA SER A 147 6.18 25.69 -21.63
C SER A 147 5.78 24.30 -21.10
N PHE A 148 4.88 24.23 -20.13
CA PHE A 148 4.17 23.02 -19.69
C PHE A 148 2.91 22.69 -20.53
N THR A 149 2.52 23.55 -21.47
CA THR A 149 1.43 23.30 -22.42
C THR A 149 1.99 22.94 -23.78
N SER A 150 1.50 21.86 -24.38
CA SER A 150 1.81 21.53 -25.78
C SER A 150 1.15 22.57 -26.70
N PRO A 151 1.79 22.97 -27.81
CA PRO A 151 1.18 23.89 -28.76
C PRO A 151 -0.10 23.26 -29.36
N PRO A 152 -1.12 24.06 -29.69
CA PRO A 152 -2.34 23.54 -30.32
C PRO A 152 -2.02 22.90 -31.68
N PRO A 153 -2.75 21.86 -32.11
CA PRO A 153 -2.57 21.27 -33.42
C PRO A 153 -2.81 22.32 -34.51
N PRO A 154 -2.04 22.31 -35.61
CA PRO A 154 -2.25 23.25 -36.70
C PRO A 154 -3.65 23.09 -37.29
N PRO A 155 -4.34 24.18 -37.67
CA PRO A 155 -5.66 24.08 -38.28
C PRO A 155 -5.58 23.29 -39.59
N PRO A 156 -6.60 22.48 -39.93
CA PRO A 156 -6.61 21.74 -41.19
C PRO A 156 -6.52 22.71 -42.37
N PRO A 157 -5.80 22.35 -43.46
CA PRO A 157 -5.75 23.18 -44.66
C PRO A 157 -7.15 23.50 -45.17
N LYS A 158 -7.41 24.77 -45.48
CA LYS A 158 -8.64 25.14 -46.21
C LYS A 158 -8.50 24.68 -47.66
N GLU A 159 -9.30 23.71 -48.06
CA GLU A 159 -9.46 23.37 -49.47
C GLU A 159 -10.20 24.51 -50.19
N GLU A 160 -9.53 25.16 -51.16
CA GLU A 160 -10.19 26.14 -52.02
C GLU A 160 -11.01 25.43 -53.09
N ILE A 161 -12.33 25.65 -53.07
CA ILE A 161 -13.26 25.04 -54.01
C ILE A 161 -13.11 25.69 -55.40
N GLN A 162 -12.49 24.98 -56.35
CA GLN A 162 -12.58 25.32 -57.78
C GLN A 162 -13.67 24.47 -58.46
N THR A 163 -14.83 25.09 -58.69
CA THR A 163 -15.94 24.47 -59.42
C THR A 163 -16.05 25.01 -60.85
N SER A 164 -15.72 24.19 -61.85
CA SER A 164 -16.01 24.49 -63.26
C SER A 164 -16.35 23.25 -64.11
N SER A 165 -17.51 22.66 -63.79
CA SER A 165 -18.49 22.12 -64.75
C SER A 165 -18.02 21.35 -66.02
N SER A 166 -18.35 20.05 -66.03
CA SER A 166 -18.97 19.31 -67.15
C SER A 166 -18.17 18.98 -68.43
N ALA A 167 -17.98 17.67 -68.64
CA ALA A 167 -18.55 16.96 -69.79
C ALA A 167 -18.82 15.48 -69.39
N ALA A 168 -19.86 14.84 -69.93
CA ALA A 168 -20.25 13.47 -69.54
C ALA A 168 -20.76 12.63 -70.72
N THR A 169 -20.38 11.35 -70.77
CA THR A 169 -21.03 10.35 -71.65
C THR A 169 -20.89 8.89 -71.17
N THR A 170 -22.00 8.34 -70.69
CA THR A 170 -22.58 7.01 -71.01
C THR A 170 -21.82 5.67 -70.83
N ALA A 171 -22.57 4.74 -70.18
CA ALA A 171 -22.72 3.30 -70.48
C ALA A 171 -21.62 2.27 -70.10
N ALA A 172 -21.89 0.96 -69.99
CA ALA A 172 -23.03 0.21 -69.40
C ALA A 172 -22.82 -1.32 -69.50
N ALA A 173 -23.20 -2.07 -68.45
CA ALA A 173 -23.68 -3.47 -68.42
C ALA A 173 -22.75 -4.69 -68.70
N ALA A 174 -23.05 -5.77 -67.95
CA ALA A 174 -22.92 -7.22 -68.25
C ALA A 174 -21.52 -7.89 -68.30
N ALA A 175 -21.35 -9.20 -68.00
CA ALA A 175 -22.12 -10.17 -67.18
C ALA A 175 -21.38 -11.53 -67.05
N ALA A 176 -21.71 -12.33 -66.01
CA ALA A 176 -21.68 -13.81 -65.93
C ALA A 176 -20.33 -14.58 -66.07
N THR A 177 -20.17 -15.89 -65.77
CA THR A 177 -20.74 -16.84 -64.76
C THR A 177 -20.01 -18.20 -64.90
N GLU A 178 -19.63 -18.88 -63.81
CA GLU A 178 -19.57 -20.36 -63.58
C GLU A 178 -19.01 -20.61 -62.14
N ALA A 179 -19.62 -21.40 -61.23
CA ALA A 179 -19.76 -22.88 -61.15
C ALA A 179 -18.42 -23.60 -60.86
N GLN A 180 -18.25 -24.56 -59.93
CA GLN A 180 -19.08 -25.29 -58.93
C GLN A 180 -18.10 -25.83 -57.83
N LYS A 181 -18.38 -26.54 -56.71
CA LYS A 181 -19.50 -27.23 -56.00
C LYS A 181 -19.00 -27.42 -54.52
N THR A 182 -19.75 -27.56 -53.41
CA THR A 182 -21.19 -27.44 -53.06
C THR A 182 -21.35 -27.02 -51.56
N GLU A 183 -21.78 -27.75 -50.50
CA GLU A 183 -22.40 -29.08 -50.20
C GLU A 183 -23.05 -29.04 -48.78
N ASP A 184 -23.75 -30.11 -48.35
CA ASP A 184 -24.79 -30.07 -47.30
C ASP A 184 -24.37 -30.15 -45.81
N GLN A 185 -25.06 -29.40 -44.94
CA GLN A 185 -26.13 -29.98 -44.10
C GLN A 185 -27.06 -28.90 -43.49
N SER A 186 -28.27 -29.31 -43.11
CA SER A 186 -29.41 -28.41 -42.85
C SER A 186 -30.05 -28.60 -41.47
N SER A 187 -30.68 -27.53 -40.98
CA SER A 187 -31.97 -27.60 -40.29
C SER A 187 -32.71 -26.27 -40.48
N ASP A 188 -34.04 -26.35 -40.59
CA ASP A 188 -34.93 -25.28 -41.01
C ASP A 188 -35.78 -24.80 -39.82
N VAL A 189 -36.14 -23.51 -39.79
CA VAL A 189 -37.54 -23.06 -39.60
C VAL A 189 -37.59 -21.52 -39.65
N SER A 190 -38.54 -21.01 -40.43
CA SER A 190 -38.88 -19.58 -40.61
C SER A 190 -39.76 -19.06 -39.43
N THR A 191 -40.22 -17.80 -39.32
CA THR A 191 -40.34 -16.69 -40.29
C THR A 191 -40.44 -15.34 -39.56
N GLU A 192 -39.98 -14.26 -40.23
CA GLU A 192 -40.64 -12.95 -40.41
C GLU A 192 -41.70 -12.44 -39.40
N ILE A 193 -41.51 -11.19 -38.90
CA ILE A 193 -42.44 -10.02 -39.02
C ILE A 193 -41.85 -8.79 -38.28
N THR A 194 -42.04 -7.60 -38.85
CA THR A 194 -41.79 -6.27 -38.24
C THR A 194 -42.81 -5.25 -38.82
N PRO A 195 -42.85 -3.98 -38.36
CA PRO A 195 -43.13 -3.42 -37.03
C PRO A 195 -44.55 -2.76 -37.09
N PRO A 196 -44.83 -1.44 -36.95
CA PRO A 196 -44.37 -0.34 -36.06
C PRO A 196 -45.56 0.43 -35.39
N VAL A 197 -45.32 1.70 -35.00
CA VAL A 197 -46.31 2.79 -34.69
C VAL A 197 -46.92 2.78 -33.27
N ALA A 198 -47.35 3.89 -32.67
CA ALA A 198 -46.71 5.19 -32.31
C ALA A 198 -47.82 6.20 -31.93
N GLU A 199 -47.57 7.15 -31.00
CA GLU A 199 -48.46 8.31 -30.82
C GLU A 199 -47.71 9.53 -30.24
N LYS A 200 -48.22 10.75 -30.51
CA LYS A 200 -47.62 12.06 -30.19
C LYS A 200 -48.70 13.14 -30.23
N LEU A 201 -48.73 14.04 -29.23
CA LEU A 201 -49.35 15.40 -29.16
C LEU A 201 -48.92 15.98 -27.78
N GLU A 202 -48.51 17.24 -27.54
CA GLU A 202 -48.84 18.59 -28.05
C GLU A 202 -50.26 19.06 -27.64
N GLU A 203 -50.50 20.24 -27.06
CA GLU A 203 -49.59 21.35 -26.64
C GLU A 203 -50.27 22.31 -25.61
N GLU A 204 -49.67 23.50 -25.43
CA GLU A 204 -50.26 24.80 -25.01
C GLU A 204 -50.09 25.27 -23.54
N SER A 205 -50.13 26.61 -23.38
CA SER A 205 -49.55 27.42 -22.29
C SER A 205 -50.39 28.69 -22.05
N THR A 206 -50.22 29.39 -20.91
CA THR A 206 -50.46 30.85 -20.85
C THR A 206 -49.77 31.54 -19.66
N GLU A 207 -49.23 32.73 -19.92
CA GLU A 207 -48.69 33.73 -18.95
C GLU A 207 -49.62 34.99 -18.98
N PRO A 208 -49.45 36.10 -18.20
CA PRO A 208 -48.38 37.08 -18.49
C PRO A 208 -47.86 38.03 -17.35
N ALA A 209 -46.55 38.29 -17.38
CA ALA A 209 -45.82 39.58 -17.43
C ALA A 209 -46.01 40.71 -16.37
N ALA A 210 -44.86 41.25 -15.93
CA ALA A 210 -44.58 42.70 -15.94
C ALA A 210 -43.05 43.02 -15.86
N GLU A 211 -42.59 43.98 -16.67
CA GLU A 211 -41.23 44.55 -16.76
C GLU A 211 -41.38 46.12 -16.79
N PRO A 212 -40.38 47.00 -17.09
CA PRO A 212 -38.95 46.83 -17.41
C PRO A 212 -37.97 47.77 -16.65
N ALA A 213 -36.64 47.64 -16.87
CA ALA A 213 -35.71 48.76 -17.12
C ALA A 213 -34.23 48.34 -17.34
N ALA A 214 -33.57 49.01 -18.30
CA ALA A 214 -32.13 48.98 -18.61
C ALA A 214 -31.70 50.43 -19.01
N PRO A 215 -30.44 50.79 -19.43
CA PRO A 215 -29.32 49.93 -19.86
C PRO A 215 -27.88 50.45 -19.54
N VAL A 216 -26.88 49.79 -20.14
CA VAL A 216 -25.47 50.22 -20.41
C VAL A 216 -24.48 50.34 -19.22
N GLU A 217 -23.60 49.34 -19.06
CA GLU A 217 -22.16 49.52 -19.33
C GLU A 217 -21.45 48.16 -19.51
N ALA A 218 -20.75 47.97 -20.64
CA ALA A 218 -20.08 46.71 -20.98
C ALA A 218 -18.82 46.94 -21.82
N ALA A 219 -17.71 47.37 -21.20
CA ALA A 219 -16.41 47.56 -21.88
C ALA A 219 -15.17 47.61 -20.96
N ALA A 220 -15.11 46.85 -19.85
CA ALA A 220 -14.01 47.00 -18.87
C ALA A 220 -13.39 45.71 -18.27
N ALA A 221 -14.05 44.55 -18.29
CA ALA A 221 -13.63 43.38 -17.49
C ALA A 221 -13.06 42.18 -18.31
N ALA A 222 -13.03 42.25 -19.63
CA ALA A 222 -12.62 41.14 -20.50
C ALA A 222 -11.11 41.09 -20.78
N SER A 223 -10.26 41.20 -19.74
CA SER A 223 -8.79 41.22 -19.88
C SER A 223 -8.00 40.61 -18.71
N SER A 224 -8.63 39.85 -17.80
CA SER A 224 -7.90 38.90 -16.97
C SER A 224 -7.54 37.67 -17.81
N SER A 225 -6.26 37.53 -18.16
CA SER A 225 -5.78 36.39 -18.95
C SER A 225 -6.03 35.07 -18.23
N SER A 226 -6.68 34.11 -18.89
CA SER A 226 -6.75 32.73 -18.41
C SER A 226 -5.35 32.10 -18.44
N SER A 227 -4.66 32.20 -17.31
CA SER A 227 -3.54 31.32 -17.00
C SER A 227 -4.06 29.89 -16.99
N SER A 228 -3.37 28.98 -17.67
CA SER A 228 -3.70 27.56 -17.60
C SER A 228 -3.08 27.00 -16.33
N GLU A 229 -3.76 27.19 -15.20
CA GLU A 229 -3.33 26.78 -13.86
C GLU A 229 -2.87 25.30 -13.87
N VAL A 230 -1.55 25.08 -13.80
CA VAL A 230 -0.99 23.73 -13.91
C VAL A 230 -1.00 23.12 -12.52
N SER A 231 -1.91 22.18 -12.30
CA SER A 231 -1.95 21.38 -11.08
C SER A 231 -1.36 19.98 -11.29
N ILE A 232 -0.97 19.35 -10.19
CA ILE A 232 -0.51 17.97 -10.13
C ILE A 232 -1.05 17.34 -8.83
N TRP A 233 -1.68 16.17 -8.93
CA TRP A 233 -2.37 15.52 -7.80
C TRP A 233 -3.43 16.38 -7.09
N GLY A 234 -4.04 17.36 -7.78
CA GLY A 234 -4.99 18.31 -7.19
C GLY A 234 -4.33 19.50 -6.46
N ILE A 235 -3.00 19.61 -6.49
CA ILE A 235 -2.24 20.74 -5.95
C ILE A 235 -1.82 21.67 -7.10
N PRO A 236 -2.25 22.94 -7.13
CA PRO A 236 -1.74 23.91 -8.10
C PRO A 236 -0.27 24.23 -7.84
N LEU A 237 0.49 24.49 -8.91
CA LEU A 237 1.92 24.80 -8.79
C LEU A 237 2.13 26.28 -8.42
N LEU A 238 2.92 26.51 -7.37
CA LEU A 238 3.34 27.80 -6.81
C LEU A 238 2.26 28.70 -6.17
N GLU A 239 0.97 28.35 -6.24
CA GLU A 239 -0.12 29.14 -5.60
C GLU A 239 -0.12 29.07 -4.05
N ASP A 240 0.26 27.93 -3.45
CA ASP A 240 0.34 27.78 -1.98
C ASP A 240 1.40 26.78 -1.50
N ASP A 241 1.66 26.78 -0.19
CA ASP A 241 2.71 25.99 0.49
C ASP A 241 2.62 24.46 0.26
N ARG A 242 1.47 23.92 -0.17
CA ARG A 242 1.37 22.50 -0.57
C ARG A 242 2.24 22.19 -1.79
N SER A 243 2.49 23.20 -2.63
CA SER A 243 3.38 23.08 -3.78
C SER A 243 4.81 22.76 -3.37
N ASP A 244 5.30 23.28 -2.23
CA ASP A 244 6.64 22.99 -1.72
C ASP A 244 6.80 21.50 -1.38
N VAL A 245 5.76 20.89 -0.80
CA VAL A 245 5.73 19.44 -0.50
C VAL A 245 5.77 18.61 -1.78
N VAL A 246 5.12 19.07 -2.86
CA VAL A 246 5.22 18.46 -4.19
C VAL A 246 6.63 18.61 -4.78
N LEU A 247 7.19 19.83 -4.81
CA LEU A 247 8.50 20.12 -5.40
C LEU A 247 9.64 19.40 -4.66
N LEU A 248 9.56 19.27 -3.33
CA LEU A 248 10.53 18.53 -2.52
C LEU A 248 10.60 17.04 -2.88
N LYS A 249 9.51 16.40 -3.34
CA LYS A 249 9.54 15.01 -3.82
C LYS A 249 10.42 14.87 -5.08
N PHE A 250 10.25 15.78 -6.06
CA PHE A 250 11.07 15.80 -7.28
C PHE A 250 12.54 16.10 -6.98
N LEU A 251 12.83 17.02 -6.05
CA LEU A 251 14.19 17.30 -5.60
C LEU A 251 14.84 16.07 -4.93
N ARG A 252 14.17 15.44 -3.96
CA ARG A 252 14.70 14.24 -3.26
C ARG A 252 14.90 13.06 -4.20
N ALA A 253 14.02 12.89 -5.19
CA ALA A 253 14.17 11.85 -6.22
C ALA A 253 15.33 12.10 -7.20
N ARG A 254 15.99 13.27 -7.15
CA ARG A 254 17.15 13.65 -7.96
C ARG A 254 18.29 14.25 -7.13
N ASP A 255 18.37 13.87 -5.85
CA ASP A 255 19.42 14.30 -4.90
C ASP A 255 19.66 15.83 -4.88
N PHE A 256 18.56 16.60 -4.85
CA PHE A 256 18.48 18.07 -4.88
C PHE A 256 19.13 18.76 -6.11
N LYS A 257 19.42 18.01 -7.18
CA LYS A 257 19.89 18.58 -8.45
C LYS A 257 18.73 19.23 -9.20
N VAL A 258 18.51 20.52 -8.94
CA VAL A 258 17.44 21.36 -9.49
C VAL A 258 17.10 21.10 -10.96
N LYS A 259 18.09 21.04 -11.85
CA LYS A 259 17.88 20.84 -13.30
C LYS A 259 17.41 19.41 -13.67
N GLU A 260 17.83 18.39 -12.94
CA GLU A 260 17.33 17.02 -13.11
C GLU A 260 15.91 16.86 -12.54
N ALA A 261 15.61 17.56 -11.42
CA ALA A 261 14.28 17.60 -10.82
C ALA A 261 13.26 18.33 -11.70
N TYR A 262 13.62 19.48 -12.28
CA TYR A 262 12.79 20.22 -13.23
C TYR A 262 12.53 19.43 -14.52
N ALA A 263 13.55 18.76 -15.07
CA ALA A 263 13.35 17.86 -16.21
C ALA A 263 12.39 16.71 -15.89
N MET A 264 12.47 16.13 -14.68
CA MET A 264 11.51 15.12 -14.23
C MET A 264 10.09 15.68 -14.12
N LEU A 265 9.89 16.80 -13.41
CA LEU A 265 8.58 17.44 -13.25
C LEU A 265 7.93 17.78 -14.60
N LYS A 266 8.71 18.34 -15.54
CA LYS A 266 8.22 18.66 -16.88
C LYS A 266 7.79 17.42 -17.66
N ASN A 267 8.58 16.34 -17.60
CA ASN A 267 8.22 15.06 -18.23
C ASN A 267 6.96 14.46 -17.59
N THR A 268 6.82 14.52 -16.26
CA THR A 268 5.63 14.05 -15.54
C THR A 268 4.38 14.85 -15.94
N ILE A 269 4.45 16.19 -16.00
CA ILE A 269 3.31 17.03 -16.42
C ILE A 269 2.90 16.74 -17.87
N GLN A 270 3.85 16.51 -18.77
CA GLN A 270 3.55 16.12 -20.16
C GLN A 270 2.92 14.71 -20.21
N TRP A 271 3.50 13.73 -19.52
CA TRP A 271 2.96 12.37 -19.43
C TRP A 271 1.54 12.32 -18.85
N ARG A 272 1.24 13.12 -17.81
CA ARG A 272 -0.11 13.20 -17.21
C ARG A 272 -1.17 13.60 -18.24
N LYS A 273 -0.83 14.50 -19.16
CA LYS A 273 -1.72 14.96 -20.24
C LYS A 273 -1.87 13.89 -21.32
N GLU A 274 -0.77 13.26 -21.73
CA GLU A 274 -0.76 12.17 -22.73
C GLU A 274 -1.53 10.93 -22.25
N PHE A 275 -1.39 10.57 -20.97
CA PHE A 275 -2.10 9.44 -20.34
C PHE A 275 -3.55 9.79 -19.93
N LYS A 276 -3.96 11.05 -20.09
CA LYS A 276 -5.27 11.59 -19.71
C LYS A 276 -5.60 11.35 -18.24
N ILE A 277 -4.70 11.70 -17.32
CA ILE A 277 -4.82 11.37 -15.90
C ILE A 277 -6.08 11.96 -15.25
N ASP A 278 -6.46 13.19 -15.61
CA ASP A 278 -7.59 13.85 -14.97
C ASP A 278 -8.95 13.37 -15.52
N GLU A 279 -8.98 12.81 -16.73
CA GLU A 279 -10.12 12.01 -17.23
C GLU A 279 -10.15 10.61 -16.56
N LEU A 280 -8.96 9.97 -16.45
CA LEU A 280 -8.80 8.63 -15.87
C LEU A 280 -9.29 8.55 -14.43
N VAL A 281 -9.14 9.59 -13.62
CA VAL A 281 -9.54 9.55 -12.20
C VAL A 281 -11.06 9.44 -12.03
N GLU A 282 -11.85 9.90 -13.01
CA GLU A 282 -13.32 9.79 -13.04
C GLU A 282 -13.84 8.61 -13.88
N GLU A 283 -12.96 7.92 -14.63
CA GLU A 283 -13.30 6.77 -15.49
C GLU A 283 -13.83 5.58 -14.66
N ASP A 284 -14.86 4.88 -15.14
CA ASP A 284 -15.22 3.56 -14.60
C ASP A 284 -14.39 2.46 -15.29
N LEU A 285 -13.61 1.75 -14.49
CA LEU A 285 -12.76 0.65 -14.93
C LEU A 285 -13.17 -0.71 -14.34
N GLY A 286 -14.14 -0.75 -13.43
CA GLY A 286 -14.59 -1.94 -12.70
C GLY A 286 -13.88 -2.21 -11.37
N ASP A 287 -14.54 -3.05 -10.57
CA ASP A 287 -14.28 -3.45 -9.17
C ASP A 287 -13.46 -4.75 -9.03
N ASP A 288 -13.31 -5.54 -10.10
CA ASP A 288 -12.60 -6.83 -10.22
C ASP A 288 -11.26 -6.97 -9.45
N LEU A 289 -10.60 -5.85 -9.16
CA LEU A 289 -9.23 -5.76 -8.67
C LEU A 289 -9.10 -5.20 -7.24
N GLU A 290 -10.21 -4.88 -6.55
CA GLU A 290 -10.19 -4.40 -5.15
C GLU A 290 -9.49 -5.39 -4.21
N LYS A 291 -9.69 -6.70 -4.40
CA LYS A 291 -9.01 -7.76 -3.63
C LYS A 291 -7.51 -7.85 -3.92
N VAL A 292 -7.06 -7.29 -5.06
CA VAL A 292 -5.64 -7.23 -5.45
C VAL A 292 -4.97 -6.01 -4.85
N VAL A 293 -5.64 -4.85 -4.80
CA VAL A 293 -5.13 -3.64 -4.15
C VAL A 293 -6.26 -2.86 -3.47
N PHE A 294 -6.08 -2.58 -2.18
CA PHE A 294 -6.98 -1.77 -1.36
C PHE A 294 -6.18 -0.90 -0.38
N MET A 295 -6.83 0.14 0.15
CA MET A 295 -6.31 0.96 1.25
C MET A 295 -6.99 0.50 2.54
N HIS A 296 -6.25 0.33 3.64
CA HIS A 296 -6.83 -0.10 4.91
C HIS A 296 -6.01 0.34 6.11
N GLY A 297 -6.58 1.18 6.99
CA GLY A 297 -5.92 1.62 8.22
C GLY A 297 -4.65 2.44 8.00
N HIS A 298 -3.97 2.75 9.10
CA HIS A 298 -2.82 3.66 9.16
C HIS A 298 -1.66 3.06 9.95
N ASP A 299 -0.43 3.38 9.56
CA ASP A 299 0.76 3.04 10.34
C ASP A 299 0.94 3.96 11.57
N ARG A 300 1.92 3.65 12.43
CA ARG A 300 2.21 4.39 13.68
C ARG A 300 2.72 5.81 13.45
N ASP A 301 3.16 6.12 12.25
CA ASP A 301 3.57 7.45 11.79
C ASP A 301 2.42 8.14 11.00
N CYS A 302 1.20 7.58 11.08
CA CYS A 302 -0.06 8.01 10.44
C CYS A 302 -0.13 7.88 8.91
N HIS A 303 0.76 7.14 8.25
CA HIS A 303 0.67 6.88 6.81
C HIS A 303 -0.50 5.94 6.49
N PRO A 304 -1.39 6.26 5.54
CA PRO A 304 -2.42 5.31 5.10
C PRO A 304 -1.76 4.10 4.44
N VAL A 305 -2.26 2.90 4.75
CA VAL A 305 -1.63 1.64 4.35
C VAL A 305 -2.28 1.08 3.08
N CYS A 306 -1.48 0.92 2.03
CA CYS A 306 -1.85 0.27 0.78
C CYS A 306 -1.45 -1.21 0.82
N TYR A 307 -2.44 -2.11 0.74
CA TYR A 307 -2.24 -3.55 0.61
C TYR A 307 -2.17 -3.96 -0.86
N ASN A 308 -1.27 -4.90 -1.18
CA ASN A 308 -1.00 -5.36 -2.56
C ASN A 308 -0.90 -6.89 -2.55
N VAL A 309 -1.94 -7.58 -2.99
CA VAL A 309 -2.14 -9.03 -2.81
C VAL A 309 -1.84 -9.79 -4.11
N PHE A 310 -0.56 -10.06 -4.35
CA PHE A 310 -0.12 -10.71 -5.58
C PHE A 310 -0.59 -12.18 -5.69
N GLY A 311 -1.08 -12.77 -4.60
CA GLY A 311 -1.66 -14.11 -4.55
C GLY A 311 -2.95 -14.27 -5.37
N GLU A 312 -3.75 -13.22 -5.51
CA GLU A 312 -5.02 -13.26 -6.27
C GLU A 312 -4.81 -13.60 -7.75
N PHE A 313 -3.66 -13.23 -8.30
CA PHE A 313 -3.24 -13.63 -9.65
C PHE A 313 -2.89 -15.12 -9.81
N GLN A 314 -3.17 -15.97 -8.81
CA GLN A 314 -3.34 -17.41 -9.02
C GLN A 314 -4.68 -17.77 -9.67
N ASN A 315 -5.75 -17.01 -9.42
CA ASN A 315 -7.04 -17.21 -10.07
C ASN A 315 -6.85 -17.12 -11.59
N LYS A 316 -7.23 -18.20 -12.31
CA LYS A 316 -7.01 -18.32 -13.76
C LYS A 316 -7.87 -17.34 -14.55
N GLU A 317 -9.11 -17.13 -14.12
CA GLU A 317 -10.08 -16.25 -14.78
C GLU A 317 -9.65 -14.81 -14.64
N LEU A 318 -9.36 -14.36 -13.40
CA LEU A 318 -8.78 -13.04 -13.15
C LEU A 318 -7.48 -12.84 -13.92
N TYR A 319 -6.54 -13.79 -13.85
CA TYR A 319 -5.27 -13.70 -14.57
C TYR A 319 -5.45 -13.55 -16.09
N GLN A 320 -6.40 -14.26 -16.70
CA GLN A 320 -6.71 -14.11 -18.12
C GLN A 320 -7.39 -12.77 -18.41
N LYS A 321 -8.38 -12.38 -17.60
CA LYS A 321 -9.10 -11.09 -17.68
C LYS A 321 -8.18 -9.88 -17.50
N THR A 322 -7.05 -10.03 -16.80
CA THR A 322 -6.07 -8.96 -16.54
C THR A 322 -4.86 -8.97 -17.50
N PHE A 323 -4.39 -10.14 -17.98
CA PHE A 323 -3.09 -10.25 -18.66
C PHE A 323 -3.04 -11.04 -19.99
N SER A 324 -4.16 -11.54 -20.54
CA SER A 324 -4.10 -12.40 -21.75
C SER A 324 -3.57 -11.71 -23.01
N ASP A 325 -3.70 -10.38 -23.09
CA ASP A 325 -3.42 -9.57 -24.28
C ASP A 325 -3.01 -8.15 -23.87
N GLU A 326 -2.59 -7.35 -24.85
CA GLU A 326 -2.04 -6.02 -24.63
C GLU A 326 -3.09 -4.99 -24.17
N GLU A 327 -4.33 -5.15 -24.63
CA GLU A 327 -5.45 -4.31 -24.22
C GLU A 327 -5.75 -4.48 -22.72
N LYS A 328 -5.88 -5.73 -22.24
CA LYS A 328 -6.11 -6.00 -20.80
C LYS A 328 -4.92 -5.60 -19.93
N ARG A 329 -3.68 -5.83 -20.39
CA ARG A 329 -2.48 -5.31 -19.69
C ARG A 329 -2.50 -3.78 -19.58
N THR A 330 -2.98 -3.09 -20.62
CA THR A 330 -3.11 -1.63 -20.63
C THR A 330 -4.26 -1.15 -19.76
N LYS A 331 -5.42 -1.83 -19.75
CA LYS A 331 -6.53 -1.54 -18.83
C LYS A 331 -6.11 -1.75 -17.37
N PHE A 332 -5.39 -2.83 -17.05
CA PHE A 332 -4.81 -3.06 -15.73
C PHE A 332 -3.85 -1.94 -15.32
N LEU A 333 -3.00 -1.47 -16.23
CA LEU A 333 -2.09 -0.36 -15.98
C LEU A 333 -2.85 0.95 -15.73
N ARG A 334 -3.88 1.26 -16.55
CA ARG A 334 -4.78 2.41 -16.30
C ARG A 334 -5.45 2.33 -14.93
N TRP A 335 -6.07 1.19 -14.59
CA TRP A 335 -6.69 0.95 -13.29
C TRP A 335 -5.71 1.12 -12.13
N ARG A 336 -4.50 0.56 -12.24
CA ARG A 336 -3.48 0.66 -11.19
C ARG A 336 -3.00 2.11 -10.98
N ILE A 337 -2.96 2.91 -12.05
CA ILE A 337 -2.62 4.33 -11.99
C ILE A 337 -3.81 5.16 -11.46
N GLN A 338 -5.04 4.86 -11.86
CA GLN A 338 -6.26 5.46 -11.30
C GLN A 338 -6.34 5.26 -9.78
N PHE A 339 -6.15 4.02 -9.31
CA PHE A 339 -6.13 3.68 -7.88
C PHE A 339 -5.09 4.54 -7.13
N LEU A 340 -3.88 4.68 -7.69
CA LEU A 340 -2.82 5.44 -7.07
C LEU A 340 -3.10 6.95 -7.08
N GLU A 341 -3.64 7.50 -8.17
CA GLU A 341 -4.07 8.91 -8.23
C GLU A 341 -5.17 9.21 -7.21
N ARG A 342 -6.23 8.38 -7.13
CA ARG A 342 -7.28 8.50 -6.11
C ARG A 342 -6.69 8.43 -4.69
N SER A 343 -5.77 7.48 -4.45
CA SER A 343 -5.07 7.35 -3.16
C SER A 343 -4.21 8.57 -2.82
N ILE A 344 -3.50 9.14 -3.79
CA ILE A 344 -2.61 10.30 -3.58
C ILE A 344 -3.42 11.60 -3.39
N ARG A 345 -4.53 11.79 -4.09
CA ARG A 345 -5.42 12.96 -3.92
C ARG A 345 -6.03 13.05 -2.51
N ASN A 346 -6.05 11.95 -1.76
CA ASN A 346 -6.50 11.88 -0.37
C ASN A 346 -5.38 12.11 0.67
N LEU A 347 -4.14 12.42 0.25
CA LEU A 347 -3.01 12.69 1.14
C LEU A 347 -2.95 14.14 1.60
N ASP A 348 -2.38 14.39 2.78
CA ASP A 348 -2.22 15.75 3.32
C ASP A 348 -0.90 16.38 2.88
N PHE A 349 -0.97 17.16 1.80
CA PHE A 349 0.17 17.92 1.26
C PHE A 349 0.50 19.21 2.03
N ARG A 350 -0.18 19.55 3.15
CA ARG A 350 0.19 20.74 3.95
C ARG A 350 1.60 20.58 4.56
N PRO A 351 2.32 21.66 4.91
CA PRO A 351 3.67 21.58 5.48
C PRO A 351 3.78 20.75 6.78
N GLY A 352 4.29 19.52 6.65
CA GLY A 352 4.37 18.54 7.73
C GLY A 352 3.12 17.66 7.90
N GLY A 353 2.22 17.66 6.91
CA GLY A 353 1.18 16.65 6.74
C GLY A 353 1.72 15.34 6.15
N VAL A 354 0.87 14.31 6.15
CA VAL A 354 1.17 12.96 5.67
C VAL A 354 0.99 12.91 4.15
N ALA A 355 2.10 13.10 3.42
CA ALA A 355 2.14 13.14 1.97
C ALA A 355 2.70 11.84 1.33
N THR A 356 2.67 10.72 2.05
CA THR A 356 3.27 9.42 1.65
C THR A 356 2.42 8.23 2.11
N ILE A 357 2.61 7.10 1.43
CA ILE A 357 1.85 5.85 1.62
C ILE A 357 2.78 4.76 2.18
N PHE A 358 2.28 3.99 3.14
CA PHE A 358 2.92 2.77 3.61
C PHE A 358 2.43 1.58 2.76
N GLN A 359 3.33 0.76 2.21
CA GLN A 359 2.93 -0.33 1.32
C GLN A 359 3.15 -1.71 1.94
N VAL A 360 2.08 -2.46 2.19
CA VAL A 360 2.14 -3.90 2.47
C VAL A 360 2.02 -4.67 1.16
N ASN A 361 2.93 -5.61 0.94
CA ASN A 361 3.02 -6.41 -0.28
C ASN A 361 2.94 -7.89 0.10
N ASP A 362 1.78 -8.53 -0.11
CA ASP A 362 1.61 -9.95 0.19
C ASP A 362 2.11 -10.82 -0.97
N LEU A 363 3.19 -11.55 -0.70
CA LEU A 363 3.79 -12.51 -1.63
C LEU A 363 3.34 -13.96 -1.37
N LYS A 364 2.41 -14.20 -0.42
CA LYS A 364 1.71 -15.48 -0.27
C LYS A 364 1.10 -15.86 -1.60
N ASN A 365 1.37 -17.08 -2.07
CA ASN A 365 0.86 -17.60 -3.34
C ASN A 365 1.25 -16.76 -4.59
N SER A 366 2.11 -15.75 -4.48
CA SER A 366 2.49 -14.91 -5.62
C SER A 366 3.03 -15.74 -6.80
N PRO A 367 2.58 -15.47 -8.04
CA PRO A 367 3.02 -16.24 -9.20
C PRO A 367 4.53 -16.16 -9.42
N GLY A 368 5.18 -17.32 -9.49
CA GLY A 368 6.61 -17.42 -9.74
C GLY A 368 7.05 -16.96 -11.14
N PRO A 369 8.37 -16.91 -11.42
CA PRO A 369 8.94 -16.29 -12.61
C PRO A 369 8.47 -16.87 -13.97
N ALA A 370 7.83 -18.04 -13.98
CA ALA A 370 7.21 -18.62 -15.17
C ALA A 370 6.10 -17.74 -15.79
N LYS A 371 5.38 -16.91 -15.01
CA LYS A 371 4.32 -16.03 -15.54
C LYS A 371 4.91 -14.78 -16.23
N ARG A 372 5.34 -14.94 -17.49
CA ARG A 372 5.98 -13.89 -18.32
C ARG A 372 5.16 -12.60 -18.43
N GLU A 373 3.86 -12.69 -18.72
CA GLU A 373 3.03 -11.50 -18.98
C GLU A 373 2.83 -10.63 -17.73
N LEU A 374 2.65 -11.25 -16.56
CA LEU A 374 2.64 -10.52 -15.28
C LEU A 374 3.99 -9.85 -15.01
N ARG A 375 5.12 -10.49 -15.32
CA ARG A 375 6.45 -9.86 -15.20
C ARG A 375 6.61 -8.66 -16.14
N LEU A 376 6.07 -8.73 -17.36
CA LEU A 376 6.08 -7.63 -18.32
C LEU A 376 5.24 -6.44 -17.82
N ALA A 377 3.97 -6.68 -17.45
CA ALA A 377 3.08 -5.66 -16.91
C ALA A 377 3.63 -5.05 -15.60
N THR A 378 4.19 -5.86 -14.70
CA THR A 378 4.83 -5.38 -13.47
C THR A 378 6.04 -4.51 -13.77
N ARG A 379 6.88 -4.87 -14.76
CA ARG A 379 8.03 -4.05 -15.18
C ARG A 379 7.60 -2.70 -15.76
N GLN A 380 6.57 -2.70 -16.61
CA GLN A 380 6.00 -1.47 -17.19
C GLN A 380 5.43 -0.57 -16.08
N ALA A 381 4.68 -1.12 -15.13
CA ALA A 381 4.15 -0.39 -13.98
C ALA A 381 5.28 0.18 -13.10
N VAL A 382 6.28 -0.62 -12.73
CA VAL A 382 7.42 -0.14 -11.90
C VAL A 382 8.18 0.99 -12.58
N GLN A 383 8.42 0.92 -13.90
CA GLN A 383 9.08 2.00 -14.63
C GLN A 383 8.22 3.28 -14.63
N LEU A 384 6.94 3.18 -15.00
CA LEU A 384 6.01 4.32 -15.03
C LEU A 384 5.93 5.00 -13.64
N LEU A 385 5.89 4.21 -12.56
CA LEU A 385 5.91 4.71 -11.19
C LEU A 385 7.23 5.41 -10.82
N GLN A 386 8.39 4.87 -11.22
CA GLN A 386 9.70 5.49 -10.99
C GLN A 386 9.88 6.81 -11.76
N ASP A 387 9.32 6.91 -12.96
CA ASP A 387 9.44 8.08 -13.83
C ASP A 387 8.46 9.22 -13.45
N ASN A 388 7.31 8.90 -12.82
CA ASN A 388 6.21 9.86 -12.61
C ASN A 388 5.72 10.03 -11.16
N TYR A 389 6.06 9.15 -10.23
CA TYR A 389 5.57 9.17 -8.85
C TYR A 389 6.73 9.21 -7.83
N PRO A 390 7.55 10.28 -7.83
CA PRO A 390 8.70 10.41 -6.93
C PRO A 390 8.29 10.45 -5.46
N GLU A 391 9.00 9.71 -4.61
CA GLU A 391 8.93 9.79 -3.14
C GLU A 391 7.49 9.82 -2.55
N PHE A 392 6.61 8.95 -3.06
CA PHE A 392 5.31 8.65 -2.46
C PHE A 392 5.29 7.46 -1.51
N VAL A 393 6.35 6.64 -1.47
CA VAL A 393 6.43 5.49 -0.57
C VAL A 393 7.27 5.84 0.65
N ALA A 394 6.67 5.78 1.84
CA ALA A 394 7.35 5.94 3.13
C ALA A 394 8.15 4.67 3.47
N LYS A 395 7.50 3.49 3.35
CA LYS A 395 8.06 2.17 3.66
C LYS A 395 7.33 1.08 2.87
N GLN A 396 8.02 -0.01 2.55
CA GLN A 396 7.47 -1.15 1.82
C GLN A 396 7.78 -2.46 2.55
N VAL A 397 6.75 -3.06 3.15
CA VAL A 397 6.83 -4.33 3.90
C VAL A 397 6.32 -5.46 3.03
N PHE A 398 7.22 -6.33 2.60
CA PHE A 398 6.89 -7.57 1.92
C PHE A 398 6.61 -8.65 2.96
N ILE A 399 5.39 -9.20 2.96
CA ILE A 399 4.95 -10.25 3.87
C ILE A 399 4.80 -11.59 3.15
N ASN A 400 4.82 -12.67 3.94
CA ASN A 400 4.70 -14.06 3.47
C ASN A 400 5.72 -14.42 2.37
N VAL A 401 6.91 -13.79 2.41
CA VAL A 401 7.91 -13.78 1.34
C VAL A 401 8.39 -15.22 1.03
N PRO A 402 8.21 -15.72 -0.21
CA PRO A 402 8.70 -17.03 -0.59
C PRO A 402 10.22 -17.02 -0.80
N TRP A 403 10.85 -18.17 -0.59
CA TRP A 403 12.32 -18.30 -0.61
C TRP A 403 12.96 -17.85 -1.95
N TRP A 404 12.28 -18.08 -3.08
CA TRP A 404 12.75 -17.67 -4.40
C TRP A 404 12.81 -16.14 -4.56
N TYR A 405 11.91 -15.41 -3.88
CA TYR A 405 11.90 -13.95 -3.92
C TYR A 405 13.10 -13.38 -3.16
N LEU A 406 13.50 -14.01 -2.04
CA LEU A 406 14.72 -13.61 -1.32
C LEU A 406 15.97 -13.79 -2.18
N ALA A 407 16.05 -14.88 -2.97
CA ALA A 407 17.14 -15.08 -3.92
C ALA A 407 17.14 -14.02 -5.04
N PHE A 408 15.99 -13.75 -5.65
CA PHE A 408 15.83 -12.67 -6.65
C PHE A 408 16.19 -11.29 -6.09
N TYR A 409 15.70 -10.93 -4.90
CA TYR A 409 16.06 -9.69 -4.24
C TYR A 409 17.55 -9.60 -3.96
N THR A 410 18.18 -10.66 -3.45
CA THR A 410 19.63 -10.69 -3.19
C THR A 410 20.42 -10.39 -4.47
N MET A 411 20.06 -11.03 -5.60
CA MET A 411 20.67 -10.81 -6.91
C MET A 411 20.43 -9.40 -7.48
N MET A 412 19.24 -8.84 -7.31
CA MET A 412 18.90 -7.49 -7.81
C MET A 412 19.38 -6.35 -6.90
N SER A 413 19.60 -6.61 -5.61
CA SER A 413 19.91 -5.59 -4.62
C SER A 413 21.17 -4.75 -4.93
N PRO A 414 22.27 -5.24 -5.54
CA PRO A 414 23.44 -4.41 -5.84
C PRO A 414 23.09 -3.19 -6.71
N PHE A 415 22.09 -3.30 -7.58
CA PHE A 415 21.66 -2.26 -8.52
C PHE A 415 20.67 -1.24 -7.92
N MET A 416 20.20 -1.44 -6.69
CA MET A 416 19.27 -0.52 -6.01
C MET A 416 20.00 0.55 -5.20
N THR A 417 19.45 1.77 -5.15
CA THR A 417 19.99 2.85 -4.30
C THR A 417 19.87 2.52 -2.81
N GLN A 418 20.66 3.19 -1.96
CA GLN A 418 20.53 3.06 -0.51
C GLN A 418 19.17 3.55 -0.01
N ARG A 419 18.64 4.66 -0.57
CA ARG A 419 17.28 5.18 -0.32
C ARG A 419 16.24 4.09 -0.54
N THR A 420 16.22 3.44 -1.70
CA THR A 420 15.29 2.33 -2.01
C THR A 420 15.46 1.15 -1.04
N LYS A 421 16.69 0.67 -0.82
CA LYS A 421 16.98 -0.44 0.10
C LYS A 421 16.46 -0.18 1.52
N SER A 422 16.65 1.04 2.02
CA SER A 422 16.29 1.41 3.39
C SER A 422 14.77 1.47 3.64
N LYS A 423 13.97 1.60 2.59
CA LYS A 423 12.50 1.54 2.65
C LYS A 423 11.96 0.09 2.66
N PHE A 424 12.77 -0.92 2.32
CA PHE A 424 12.31 -2.30 2.15
C PHE A 424 12.47 -3.14 3.42
N VAL A 425 11.41 -3.85 3.81
CA VAL A 425 11.40 -4.82 4.92
C VAL A 425 10.81 -6.14 4.44
N PHE A 426 11.42 -7.26 4.80
CA PHE A 426 10.97 -8.60 4.39
C PHE A 426 10.54 -9.45 5.59
N ALA A 427 9.44 -10.20 5.45
CA ALA A 427 8.94 -11.13 6.46
C ALA A 427 8.52 -12.46 5.84
N SER A 428 9.07 -13.57 6.35
CA SER A 428 8.54 -14.91 6.05
C SER A 428 7.17 -15.10 6.72
N THR A 429 6.36 -16.04 6.22
CA THR A 429 4.97 -16.26 6.65
C THR A 429 4.77 -16.35 8.17
N ALA A 430 5.68 -17.00 8.89
CA ALA A 430 5.62 -17.13 10.35
C ALA A 430 6.05 -15.87 11.12
N LYS A 431 6.71 -14.91 10.45
CA LYS A 431 7.10 -13.59 11.00
C LYS A 431 6.18 -12.45 10.52
N SER A 432 5.30 -12.64 9.53
CA SER A 432 4.51 -11.55 8.93
C SER A 432 3.79 -10.66 9.95
N PRO A 433 2.99 -11.18 10.91
CA PRO A 433 2.28 -10.32 11.87
C PRO A 433 3.24 -9.63 12.86
N GLU A 434 4.25 -10.37 13.34
CA GLU A 434 5.32 -9.82 14.21
C GLU A 434 6.19 -8.75 13.52
N THR A 435 6.20 -8.70 12.19
CA THR A 435 6.86 -7.62 11.43
C THR A 435 5.89 -6.45 11.18
N LEU A 436 4.62 -6.70 10.87
CA LEU A 436 3.62 -5.64 10.70
C LEU A 436 3.41 -4.84 11.99
N PHE A 437 3.28 -5.50 13.15
CA PHE A 437 3.01 -4.84 14.44
C PHE A 437 4.11 -3.89 14.95
N LYS A 438 5.30 -3.93 14.33
CA LYS A 438 6.38 -2.96 14.57
C LYS A 438 6.10 -1.59 13.95
N TYR A 439 5.26 -1.53 12.93
CA TYR A 439 5.01 -0.34 12.12
C TYR A 439 3.55 0.09 12.12
N ILE A 440 2.62 -0.86 12.16
CA ILE A 440 1.17 -0.66 12.20
C ILE A 440 0.68 -1.18 13.56
N SER A 441 -0.32 -0.59 14.21
CA SER A 441 -0.87 -1.16 15.45
C SER A 441 -1.87 -2.30 15.16
N PRO A 442 -2.10 -3.26 16.09
CA PRO A 442 -2.87 -4.45 15.76
C PRO A 442 -4.33 -4.18 15.37
N GLU A 443 -4.95 -3.15 15.94
CA GLU A 443 -6.29 -2.67 15.56
C GLU A 443 -6.37 -2.05 14.16
N GLN A 444 -5.25 -1.59 13.60
CA GLN A 444 -5.16 -1.04 12.24
C GLN A 444 -4.86 -2.11 11.18
N VAL A 445 -4.44 -3.32 11.59
CA VAL A 445 -4.11 -4.43 10.66
C VAL A 445 -5.33 -5.32 10.41
N PRO A 446 -5.69 -5.62 9.15
CA PRO A 446 -6.76 -6.56 8.80
C PRO A 446 -6.61 -7.93 9.45
N ILE A 447 -7.74 -8.55 9.80
CA ILE A 447 -7.80 -9.89 10.42
C ILE A 447 -7.04 -10.94 9.58
N GLN A 448 -7.05 -10.87 8.24
CA GLN A 448 -6.31 -11.80 7.38
C GLN A 448 -4.77 -11.75 7.55
N TYR A 449 -4.23 -10.64 8.06
CA TYR A 449 -2.79 -10.44 8.30
C TYR A 449 -2.36 -10.55 9.77
N GLY A 450 -3.31 -10.89 10.65
CA GLY A 450 -3.05 -11.24 12.05
C GLY A 450 -3.54 -10.21 13.08
N GLY A 451 -3.99 -9.02 12.66
CA GLY A 451 -4.50 -7.97 13.56
C GLY A 451 -5.95 -8.18 14.02
N LEU A 452 -6.66 -7.09 14.33
CA LEU A 452 -8.05 -7.08 14.79
C LEU A 452 -8.97 -6.15 13.98
N SER A 453 -8.52 -5.56 12.87
CA SER A 453 -9.43 -4.80 12.01
C SER A 453 -10.34 -5.72 11.18
N VAL A 454 -11.64 -5.50 11.30
CA VAL A 454 -12.63 -5.76 10.24
C VAL A 454 -12.54 -4.68 9.17
N ASP A 455 -13.29 -4.84 8.08
CA ASP A 455 -13.47 -3.82 7.04
C ASP A 455 -14.64 -2.91 7.44
N ASP A 456 -14.58 -1.60 7.14
CA ASP A 456 -15.60 -0.60 7.56
C ASP A 456 -17.00 -0.79 6.90
N CYS A 457 -17.20 -1.90 6.19
CA CYS A 457 -18.46 -2.36 5.61
C CYS A 457 -19.46 -2.87 6.67
N ASP A 458 -19.00 -3.30 7.83
CA ASP A 458 -19.85 -3.65 8.97
C ASP A 458 -20.35 -2.36 9.63
N CYS A 459 -21.60 -1.96 9.35
CA CYS A 459 -22.13 -0.61 9.61
C CYS A 459 -22.16 -0.10 11.07
N ASP A 460 -21.82 -0.94 12.06
CA ASP A 460 -21.63 -0.55 13.47
C ASP A 460 -20.70 -1.59 14.15
N PRO A 461 -19.37 -1.45 14.00
CA PRO A 461 -18.42 -2.42 14.53
C PRO A 461 -18.20 -2.16 16.03
N GLU A 462 -18.49 -3.17 16.86
CA GLU A 462 -18.42 -3.08 18.33
C GLU A 462 -17.06 -2.60 18.86
N PHE A 463 -15.99 -2.76 18.08
CA PHE A 463 -14.70 -2.11 18.27
C PHE A 463 -14.15 -1.49 16.98
N THR A 464 -13.64 -0.28 17.11
CA THR A 464 -13.18 0.60 16.01
C THR A 464 -11.66 0.70 15.96
N PHE A 465 -11.13 1.47 15.01
CA PHE A 465 -9.73 1.92 14.97
C PHE A 465 -9.29 2.75 16.19
N ALA A 466 -10.21 3.32 16.96
CA ALA A 466 -9.91 4.10 18.16
C ALA A 466 -9.79 3.22 19.43
N ASP A 467 -10.14 1.94 19.34
CA ASP A 467 -10.15 1.00 20.48
C ASP A 467 -8.83 0.20 20.54
N PRO A 468 -7.88 0.56 21.44
CA PRO A 468 -6.50 0.09 21.37
C PRO A 468 -6.35 -1.39 21.77
N VAL A 469 -5.49 -2.12 21.05
CA VAL A 469 -5.25 -3.54 21.31
C VAL A 469 -4.00 -3.77 22.13
N THR A 470 -4.13 -4.60 23.17
CA THR A 470 -3.00 -5.08 23.97
C THR A 470 -2.38 -6.32 23.33
N ASP A 471 -1.09 -6.22 22.98
CA ASP A 471 -0.27 -7.30 22.39
C ASP A 471 0.62 -7.95 23.46
N MET A 472 0.50 -9.27 23.65
CA MET A 472 1.24 -10.04 24.65
C MET A 472 1.83 -11.33 24.07
N ILE A 473 3.01 -11.73 24.57
CA ILE A 473 3.65 -13.00 24.20
C ILE A 473 3.31 -14.08 25.23
N VAL A 474 2.53 -15.08 24.81
CA VAL A 474 2.31 -16.30 25.59
C VAL A 474 3.49 -17.26 25.35
N LYS A 475 4.19 -17.64 26.42
CA LYS A 475 5.41 -18.46 26.34
C LYS A 475 5.07 -19.92 25.96
N PRO A 476 6.04 -20.70 25.44
CA PRO A 476 5.86 -22.14 25.21
C PRO A 476 5.55 -22.89 26.52
N GLY A 477 4.60 -23.81 26.51
CA GLY A 477 4.28 -24.67 27.66
C GLY A 477 3.72 -23.95 28.88
N THR A 478 3.16 -22.74 28.73
CA THR A 478 2.63 -21.94 29.85
C THR A 478 1.18 -21.55 29.67
N LYS A 479 0.48 -21.42 30.79
CA LYS A 479 -0.77 -20.65 30.90
C LYS A 479 -0.44 -19.18 31.14
N GLN A 480 -1.04 -18.30 30.35
CA GLN A 480 -1.07 -16.85 30.58
C GLN A 480 -2.50 -16.46 30.91
N THR A 481 -2.71 -15.81 32.06
CA THR A 481 -3.99 -15.20 32.43
C THR A 481 -3.87 -13.69 32.25
N VAL A 482 -4.93 -13.05 31.75
CA VAL A 482 -5.15 -11.61 31.85
C VAL A 482 -6.19 -11.39 32.93
N GLU A 483 -5.88 -10.59 33.95
CA GLU A 483 -6.83 -10.20 34.98
C GLU A 483 -7.33 -8.78 34.74
N ILE A 484 -8.65 -8.59 34.73
CA ILE A 484 -9.31 -7.31 34.46
C ILE A 484 -10.25 -7.01 35.63
N LEU A 485 -9.95 -5.97 36.39
CA LEU A 485 -10.70 -5.58 37.61
C LEU A 485 -11.93 -4.76 37.23
N ILE A 486 -13.08 -5.07 37.84
CA ILE A 486 -14.37 -4.44 37.56
C ILE A 486 -14.91 -3.75 38.82
N TYR A 487 -14.98 -2.41 38.76
CA TYR A 487 -15.28 -1.54 39.91
C TYR A 487 -16.74 -1.04 39.97
N GLU A 488 -17.58 -1.41 39.00
CA GLU A 488 -18.99 -1.02 38.93
C GLU A 488 -19.83 -2.09 38.19
N LYS A 489 -21.17 -1.96 38.22
CA LYS A 489 -22.05 -2.84 37.43
C LYS A 489 -21.92 -2.46 35.95
N CYS A 490 -21.60 -3.42 35.08
CA CYS A 490 -21.36 -3.12 33.66
C CYS A 490 -21.83 -4.24 32.72
N MET A 491 -22.02 -3.91 31.45
CA MET A 491 -21.77 -4.84 30.37
C MET A 491 -20.26 -4.82 30.08
N PHE A 492 -19.59 -5.94 30.31
CA PHE A 492 -18.21 -6.14 29.91
C PHE A 492 -18.18 -6.81 28.53
N ILE A 493 -17.48 -6.23 27.58
CA ILE A 493 -17.45 -6.63 26.18
C ILE A 493 -16.00 -6.78 25.76
N TRP A 494 -15.61 -7.85 25.07
CA TRP A 494 -14.21 -8.05 24.69
C TRP A 494 -14.01 -8.88 23.43
N GLU A 495 -12.97 -8.52 22.67
CA GLU A 495 -12.41 -9.31 21.60
C GLU A 495 -11.10 -9.96 22.03
N ILE A 496 -10.89 -11.21 21.62
CA ILE A 496 -9.63 -11.92 21.81
C ILE A 496 -9.21 -12.70 20.56
N ARG A 497 -7.90 -12.69 20.31
CA ARG A 497 -7.22 -13.46 19.27
C ARG A 497 -5.87 -13.94 19.79
N VAL A 498 -5.41 -15.12 19.37
CA VAL A 498 -3.99 -15.46 19.45
C VAL A 498 -3.52 -15.96 18.09
N VAL A 499 -2.50 -15.32 17.54
CA VAL A 499 -2.09 -15.45 16.13
C VAL A 499 -1.70 -16.90 15.81
N GLY A 500 -2.47 -17.53 14.90
CA GLY A 500 -2.32 -18.93 14.52
C GLY A 500 -2.67 -19.88 15.66
N TRP A 501 -3.95 -19.93 16.05
CA TRP A 501 -4.42 -20.62 17.25
C TRP A 501 -4.03 -22.11 17.28
N GLU A 502 -3.31 -22.51 18.35
CA GLU A 502 -3.03 -23.91 18.73
C GLU A 502 -2.98 -23.95 20.27
N VAL A 503 -4.03 -23.45 20.93
CA VAL A 503 -4.07 -23.14 22.38
C VAL A 503 -5.41 -23.58 22.97
N SER A 504 -5.54 -23.61 24.30
CA SER A 504 -6.86 -23.63 24.95
C SER A 504 -7.17 -22.26 25.52
N TYR A 505 -8.43 -21.84 25.46
CA TYR A 505 -8.90 -20.55 25.99
C TYR A 505 -10.12 -20.74 26.91
N SER A 506 -10.15 -20.04 28.03
CA SER A 506 -11.31 -19.88 28.91
C SER A 506 -11.49 -18.44 29.38
N ALA A 507 -12.72 -18.11 29.77
CA ALA A 507 -13.07 -16.85 30.41
C ALA A 507 -13.90 -17.12 31.67
N GLU A 508 -13.51 -16.51 32.78
CA GLU A 508 -14.11 -16.72 34.10
C GLU A 508 -14.31 -15.36 34.79
N PHE A 509 -15.37 -15.19 35.58
CA PHE A 509 -15.57 -14.05 36.47
C PHE A 509 -15.48 -14.53 37.93
N VAL A 510 -14.65 -13.84 38.72
CA VAL A 510 -14.46 -14.08 40.15
C VAL A 510 -15.00 -12.87 40.91
N PRO A 511 -16.14 -12.98 41.61
CA PRO A 511 -16.64 -11.91 42.47
C PRO A 511 -15.70 -11.64 43.65
N ASP A 512 -15.69 -10.41 44.17
CA ASP A 512 -14.93 -10.04 45.39
C ASP A 512 -15.59 -10.53 46.69
N MET A 513 -16.85 -10.98 46.63
CA MET A 513 -17.56 -11.53 47.79
C MET A 513 -16.99 -12.91 48.18
N LYS A 514 -16.51 -13.01 49.42
CA LYS A 514 -15.72 -14.15 49.94
C LYS A 514 -16.38 -15.53 49.82
N ASP A 515 -17.71 -15.59 49.79
CA ASP A 515 -18.49 -16.83 49.74
C ASP A 515 -19.15 -17.04 48.35
N ALA A 516 -18.84 -16.20 47.36
CA ALA A 516 -19.37 -16.32 46.00
C ALA A 516 -18.56 -17.28 45.13
N TYR A 517 -19.22 -17.92 44.17
CA TYR A 517 -18.60 -18.90 43.27
C TYR A 517 -18.08 -18.24 41.99
N THR A 518 -16.92 -18.68 41.51
CA THR A 518 -16.41 -18.32 40.17
C THR A 518 -17.42 -18.71 39.09
N ILE A 519 -17.84 -17.73 38.29
CA ILE A 519 -18.75 -17.91 37.16
C ILE A 519 -17.90 -18.24 35.93
N ILE A 520 -18.02 -19.46 35.41
CA ILE A 520 -17.37 -19.85 34.15
C ILE A 520 -18.18 -19.28 32.98
N ILE A 521 -17.67 -18.19 32.39
CA ILE A 521 -18.29 -17.54 31.22
C ILE A 521 -18.07 -18.40 29.96
N GLN A 522 -16.83 -18.86 29.76
CA GLN A 522 -16.44 -19.75 28.67
C GLN A 522 -15.52 -20.86 29.19
N LYS A 523 -15.97 -22.12 29.05
CA LYS A 523 -15.21 -23.31 29.45
C LYS A 523 -13.93 -23.46 28.62
N PRO A 524 -12.84 -24.04 29.18
CA PRO A 524 -11.59 -24.29 28.46
C PRO A 524 -11.80 -25.01 27.12
N THR A 525 -11.67 -24.25 26.04
CA THR A 525 -11.98 -24.66 24.66
C THR A 525 -10.71 -24.63 23.83
N LYS A 526 -10.44 -25.71 23.09
CA LYS A 526 -9.27 -25.81 22.20
C LYS A 526 -9.50 -25.03 20.91
N MET A 527 -8.69 -24.00 20.69
CA MET A 527 -8.69 -23.21 19.46
C MET A 527 -7.63 -23.75 18.49
N THR A 528 -8.02 -23.93 17.22
CA THR A 528 -7.19 -24.49 16.15
C THR A 528 -6.90 -23.43 15.07
N PRO A 529 -6.01 -23.71 14.09
CA PRO A 529 -5.76 -22.79 12.99
C PRO A 529 -6.96 -22.60 12.03
N THR A 530 -8.05 -23.35 12.24
CA THR A 530 -9.32 -23.27 11.50
C THR A 530 -10.50 -22.84 12.38
N SER A 531 -10.26 -22.48 13.64
CA SER A 531 -11.23 -21.73 14.45
C SER A 531 -11.43 -20.34 13.86
N GLU A 532 -12.51 -19.67 14.25
CA GLU A 532 -12.72 -18.25 13.94
C GLU A 532 -11.48 -17.43 14.30
N PRO A 533 -11.07 -16.45 13.47
CA PRO A 533 -9.78 -15.80 13.63
C PRO A 533 -9.74 -14.83 14.83
N VAL A 534 -10.90 -14.33 15.23
CA VAL A 534 -11.16 -13.44 16.38
C VAL A 534 -12.41 -13.99 17.07
N LEU A 535 -12.49 -13.88 18.38
CA LEU A 535 -13.67 -14.23 19.16
C LEU A 535 -14.10 -12.98 19.95
N SER A 536 -15.29 -12.47 19.66
CA SER A 536 -15.97 -11.45 20.51
C SER A 536 -16.91 -12.15 21.49
N ASN A 537 -17.03 -11.59 22.70
CA ASN A 537 -17.94 -12.01 23.75
C ASN A 537 -18.44 -10.79 24.55
N GLN A 538 -19.58 -10.96 25.21
CA GLN A 538 -20.06 -10.03 26.24
C GLN A 538 -20.53 -10.77 27.49
N PHE A 539 -20.42 -10.12 28.65
CA PHE A 539 -20.84 -10.65 29.94
C PHE A 539 -21.42 -9.52 30.81
N LYS A 540 -22.57 -9.78 31.44
CA LYS A 540 -23.21 -8.81 32.35
C LYS A 540 -22.67 -8.97 33.76
N VAL A 541 -21.93 -7.98 34.24
CA VAL A 541 -21.38 -7.94 35.60
C VAL A 541 -22.36 -7.21 36.52
N SER A 542 -22.92 -7.94 37.49
CA SER A 542 -23.90 -7.43 38.47
C SER A 542 -23.32 -7.05 39.83
N GLU A 543 -22.06 -7.39 40.08
CA GLU A 543 -21.36 -7.25 41.37
C GLU A 543 -19.86 -7.00 41.14
N LEU A 544 -19.13 -6.55 42.16
CA LEU A 544 -17.70 -6.25 42.02
C LEU A 544 -16.86 -7.53 41.98
N GLY A 545 -15.74 -7.48 41.26
CA GLY A 545 -14.85 -8.63 41.08
C GLY A 545 -13.88 -8.45 39.92
N LYS A 546 -13.40 -9.56 39.36
CA LYS A 546 -12.47 -9.57 38.23
C LYS A 546 -12.78 -10.62 37.18
N ILE A 547 -12.52 -10.27 35.93
CA ILE A 547 -12.60 -11.16 34.77
C ILE A 547 -11.21 -11.72 34.46
N LEU A 548 -11.14 -13.02 34.24
CA LEU A 548 -9.93 -13.79 34.01
C LEU A 548 -9.98 -14.41 32.60
N LEU A 549 -9.20 -13.88 31.66
CA LEU A 549 -9.06 -14.44 30.31
C LEU A 549 -7.80 -15.31 30.28
N THR A 550 -7.96 -16.63 30.22
CA THR A 550 -6.86 -17.60 30.37
C THR A 550 -6.53 -18.28 29.05
N ILE A 551 -5.26 -18.23 28.64
CA ILE A 551 -4.72 -18.83 27.42
C ILE A 551 -3.68 -19.87 27.81
N ASP A 552 -3.96 -21.14 27.56
CA ASP A 552 -3.04 -22.28 27.75
C ASP A 552 -2.33 -22.60 26.44
N ASN A 553 -1.01 -22.39 26.37
CA ASN A 553 -0.19 -22.70 25.20
C ASN A 553 0.61 -24.00 25.40
N PRO A 554 0.08 -25.17 24.99
CA PRO A 554 0.81 -26.44 25.09
C PRO A 554 1.92 -26.59 24.04
N THR A 555 2.11 -25.63 23.13
CA THR A 555 3.07 -25.77 22.03
C THR A 555 4.49 -25.36 22.43
N ALA A 556 5.49 -25.94 21.76
CA ALA A 556 6.90 -25.56 21.88
C ALA A 556 7.26 -24.20 21.22
N LYS A 557 6.26 -23.38 20.82
CA LYS A 557 6.45 -22.09 20.16
C LYS A 557 5.83 -20.98 21.01
N LYS A 558 6.43 -19.78 20.99
CA LYS A 558 5.75 -18.58 21.51
C LYS A 558 4.49 -18.33 20.67
N LYS A 559 3.41 -17.90 21.32
CA LYS A 559 2.17 -17.44 20.68
C LYS A 559 1.99 -15.95 20.97
N ARG A 560 1.28 -15.21 20.12
CA ARG A 560 1.04 -13.77 20.29
C ARG A 560 -0.45 -13.51 20.49
N LEU A 561 -0.81 -13.11 21.70
CA LEU A 561 -2.16 -12.77 22.15
C LEU A 561 -2.44 -11.31 21.84
N LEU A 562 -3.60 -11.04 21.25
CA LEU A 562 -4.18 -9.72 21.01
C LEU A 562 -5.53 -9.70 21.72
N TYR A 563 -5.81 -8.66 22.50
CA TYR A 563 -7.15 -8.45 23.07
C TYR A 563 -7.45 -6.95 23.28
N ARG A 564 -8.73 -6.62 23.27
CA ARG A 564 -9.28 -5.31 23.65
C ARG A 564 -10.65 -5.51 24.31
N PHE A 565 -11.06 -4.57 25.15
CA PHE A 565 -12.33 -4.66 25.88
C PHE A 565 -12.96 -3.29 26.11
N LYS A 566 -14.28 -3.27 26.29
CA LYS A 566 -15.09 -2.14 26.68
C LYS A 566 -15.82 -2.47 27.98
N ILE A 567 -15.92 -1.47 28.84
CA ILE A 567 -16.74 -1.48 30.05
C ILE A 567 -17.85 -0.46 29.80
N ILE A 568 -19.08 -0.92 29.64
CA ILE A 568 -20.25 -0.06 29.48
C ILE A 568 -21.01 -0.08 30.80
N PRO A 569 -21.02 1.01 31.60
CA PRO A 569 -21.75 1.06 32.86
C PRO A 569 -23.23 0.76 32.66
N LEU A 570 -23.81 -0.05 33.54
CA LEU A 570 -25.25 -0.26 33.55
C LEU A 570 -25.90 0.96 34.21
N SER A 571 -26.64 1.75 33.43
CA SER A 571 -27.54 2.78 33.97
C SER A 571 -28.59 2.10 34.85
N ASP A 572 -28.69 2.55 36.11
CA ASP A 572 -29.74 2.16 37.07
C ASP A 572 -31.09 2.85 36.75
#